data_AF-A0A0V0PXQ5-F1
#
_entry.id   AF-A0A0V0PXQ5-F1
#
_cell.length_a   1.000
_cell.length_b   1.000
_cell.length_c   1.000
_cell.angle_alpha   90.00
_cell.angle_beta   90.00
_cell.angle_gamma   90.00
#
_symmetry.space_group_name_H-M   'P 1'
#
loop_
_entity.id
_entity.type
_entity.pdbx_description
1 polymer ?
#
loop_
_entity_poly.entity_id
_entity_poly.type
_entity_poly.pdbx_seq_one_letter_code
_entity_poly.pdbx_strand_id
1 'polypeptide(L)'
;MDYDVVIVGGGPAGLSAAIRLKQVNPALSVVLLEKGSEIGAHILSGAVLDTAGLDKLIPDWKDRGAPVSTEVKEDSFYILGPHGQVRVPNWPMPPLMSNHGKYIVSMGRQNINWTGPRGGDGPSYPNM
;
A
#
# COMPACT_ATOMS: atom_id res chain seq x y z
N MET A 1 -13.76 -16.89 -20.30
CA MET A 1 -14.09 -16.43 -18.95
C MET A 1 -14.10 -14.94 -19.06
N ASP A 2 -15.27 -14.33 -18.83
CA ASP A 2 -15.50 -12.93 -19.20
C ASP A 2 -15.55 -12.10 -17.91
N TYR A 3 -14.85 -10.97 -17.93
CA TYR A 3 -14.75 -10.03 -16.82
C TYR A 3 -15.14 -8.64 -17.29
N ASP A 4 -15.83 -7.87 -16.45
CA ASP A 4 -16.14 -6.48 -16.74
C ASP A 4 -14.88 -5.62 -16.64
N VAL A 5 -13.98 -5.95 -15.70
CA VAL A 5 -12.72 -5.23 -15.46
C VAL A 5 -11.59 -6.22 -15.18
N VAL A 6 -10.48 -6.03 -15.88
CA VAL A 6 -9.21 -6.71 -15.62
C VAL A 6 -8.21 -5.68 -15.07
N ILE A 7 -7.65 -5.96 -13.90
CA ILE A 7 -6.61 -5.15 -13.26
C ILE A 7 -5.30 -5.94 -13.30
N VAL A 8 -4.25 -5.33 -13.85
CA VAL A 8 -2.91 -5.94 -13.88
C VAL A 8 -2.03 -5.27 -12.83
N GLY A 9 -1.66 -6.02 -11.79
CA GLY A 9 -0.84 -5.61 -10.66
C GLY A 9 -1.61 -5.56 -9.33
N GLY A 10 -1.18 -6.37 -8.37
CA GLY A 10 -1.67 -6.46 -6.99
C GLY A 10 -0.98 -5.51 -6.02
N GLY A 11 -0.51 -4.37 -6.50
CA GLY A 11 0.02 -3.30 -5.66
C GLY A 11 -1.09 -2.41 -5.06
N PRO A 12 -0.73 -1.38 -4.27
CA PRO A 12 -1.70 -0.50 -3.61
C PRO A 12 -2.70 0.14 -4.56
N ALA A 13 -2.27 0.55 -5.76
CA ALA A 13 -3.14 1.16 -6.76
C ALA A 13 -4.16 0.17 -7.34
N GLY A 14 -3.71 -1.02 -7.75
CA GLY A 14 -4.57 -2.05 -8.34
C GLY A 14 -5.57 -2.61 -7.34
N LEU A 15 -5.11 -2.87 -6.11
CA LEU A 15 -5.98 -3.25 -5.00
C LEU A 15 -7.01 -2.15 -4.74
N SER A 16 -6.58 -0.89 -4.59
CA SER A 16 -7.46 0.27 -4.36
C SER A 16 -8.57 0.38 -5.40
N ALA A 17 -8.21 0.20 -6.68
CA ALA A 17 -9.17 0.17 -7.77
C ALA A 17 -10.18 -0.99 -7.63
N ALA A 18 -9.70 -2.21 -7.38
CA ALA A 18 -10.55 -3.39 -7.21
C ALA A 18 -11.57 -3.20 -6.08
N ILE A 19 -11.13 -2.69 -4.92
CA ILE A 19 -12.00 -2.43 -3.77
C ILE A 19 -13.03 -1.37 -4.12
N ARG A 20 -12.58 -0.26 -4.73
CA ARG A 20 -13.49 0.84 -5.04
C ARG A 20 -14.55 0.42 -6.05
N LEU A 21 -14.18 -0.39 -7.05
CA LEU A 21 -15.12 -0.95 -8.01
C LEU A 21 -16.18 -1.82 -7.32
N LYS A 22 -15.77 -2.70 -6.40
CA LYS A 22 -16.72 -3.55 -5.65
C LYS A 22 -17.57 -2.76 -4.65
N GLN A 23 -17.06 -1.67 -4.08
CA GLN A 23 -17.86 -0.76 -3.26
C GLN A 23 -18.92 -0.01 -4.07
N VAL A 24 -18.61 0.42 -5.29
CA VAL A 24 -19.53 1.15 -6.17
C VAL A 24 -20.57 0.22 -6.78
N ASN A 25 -20.15 -0.95 -7.25
CA ASN A 25 -21.06 -1.95 -7.81
C ASN A 25 -20.58 -3.37 -7.44
N PRO A 26 -21.22 -3.99 -6.43
CA PRO A 26 -20.88 -5.35 -6.01
C PRO A 26 -21.11 -6.42 -7.10
N ALA A 27 -21.91 -6.15 -8.14
CA ALA A 27 -22.18 -7.10 -9.21
C ALA A 27 -21.07 -7.15 -10.28
N LEU A 28 -20.15 -6.18 -10.33
CA LEU A 28 -19.06 -6.19 -11.30
C LEU A 28 -18.17 -7.44 -11.11
N SER A 29 -17.93 -8.12 -12.22
CA SER A 29 -16.94 -9.18 -12.35
C SER A 29 -15.56 -8.54 -12.55
N VAL A 30 -14.75 -8.51 -11.49
CA VAL A 30 -13.42 -7.90 -11.48
C VAL A 30 -12.38 -8.99 -11.24
N VAL A 31 -11.39 -9.08 -12.13
CA VAL A 31 -10.20 -9.92 -11.91
C VAL A 31 -8.99 -9.03 -11.68
N LEU A 32 -8.18 -9.42 -10.69
CA LEU A 32 -6.88 -8.82 -10.42
C LEU A 32 -5.81 -9.87 -10.64
N LEU A 33 -4.84 -9.54 -11.48
CA LEU A 33 -3.72 -10.41 -11.83
C LEU A 33 -2.45 -9.87 -11.16
N GLU A 34 -1.77 -10.70 -10.39
CA GLU A 34 -0.46 -10.38 -9.80
C GLU A 34 0.56 -11.44 -10.22
N LYS A 35 1.77 -11.00 -10.54
CA LYS A 35 2.88 -11.88 -10.95
C LYS A 35 3.48 -12.62 -9.75
N GLY A 36 3.40 -12.02 -8.55
CA GLY A 36 3.87 -12.60 -7.30
C GLY A 36 3.19 -13.91 -6.97
N SER A 37 3.92 -14.79 -6.28
CA SER A 37 3.35 -16.02 -5.71
C SER A 37 2.21 -15.74 -4.73
N GLU A 38 2.21 -14.54 -4.16
CA GLU A 38 1.15 -13.97 -3.34
C GLU A 38 1.09 -12.44 -3.56
N ILE A 39 -0.03 -11.84 -3.19
CA ILE A 39 -0.14 -10.37 -3.15
C ILE A 39 1.00 -9.83 -2.29
N GLY A 40 1.66 -8.77 -2.75
CA GLY A 40 2.79 -8.14 -2.05
C GLY A 40 4.15 -8.81 -2.18
N ALA A 41 4.26 -10.01 -2.76
CA ALA A 41 5.55 -10.72 -2.90
C ALA A 41 6.62 -9.92 -3.68
N HIS A 42 6.18 -9.04 -4.59
CA HIS A 42 7.06 -8.15 -5.36
C HIS A 42 7.05 -6.69 -4.88
N ILE A 43 6.36 -6.37 -3.78
CA ILE A 43 6.38 -5.01 -3.24
C ILE A 43 7.66 -4.80 -2.44
N LEU A 44 8.47 -3.85 -2.89
CA LEU A 44 9.66 -3.39 -2.18
C LEU A 44 9.52 -1.90 -1.87
N SER A 45 9.43 -1.55 -0.59
CA SER A 45 9.44 -0.17 -0.13
C SER A 45 9.75 -0.06 1.36
N GLY A 46 10.51 0.98 1.76
CA GLY A 46 10.68 1.42 3.15
C GLY A 46 9.68 2.51 3.56
N ALA A 47 8.52 2.55 2.91
CA ALA A 47 7.61 3.69 2.83
C ALA A 47 7.28 4.42 4.14
N VAL A 48 7.11 5.73 3.97
CA VAL A 48 6.30 6.57 4.85
C VAL A 48 4.97 6.82 4.14
N LEU A 49 3.89 6.32 4.72
CA LEU A 49 2.55 6.35 4.16
C LEU A 49 1.78 7.59 4.63
N ASP A 50 1.35 8.38 3.65
CA ASP A 50 0.28 9.36 3.83
C ASP A 50 -1.08 8.63 3.82
N THR A 51 -1.87 8.80 4.87
CA THR A 51 -3.12 8.06 5.06
C THR A 51 -4.28 8.61 4.25
N ALA A 52 -4.16 9.78 3.59
CA ALA A 52 -5.28 10.42 2.91
C ALA A 52 -6.00 9.50 1.90
N GLY A 53 -5.25 8.65 1.20
CA GLY A 53 -5.82 7.65 0.29
C GLY A 53 -6.58 6.54 1.02
N LEU A 54 -6.03 6.06 2.14
CA LEU A 54 -6.65 5.01 2.96
C LEU A 54 -7.88 5.55 3.70
N ASP A 55 -7.80 6.76 4.26
CA ASP A 55 -8.90 7.48 4.91
C ASP A 55 -10.09 7.65 3.95
N LYS A 56 -9.82 7.90 2.66
CA LYS A 56 -10.87 8.02 1.64
C LYS A 56 -11.45 6.68 1.20
N LEU A 57 -10.61 5.65 1.07
CA LEU A 57 -11.03 4.35 0.54
C LEU A 57 -11.70 3.45 1.59
N ILE A 58 -11.19 3.48 2.82
CA ILE A 58 -11.67 2.73 3.98
C ILE A 58 -11.60 3.65 5.21
N PRO A 59 -12.61 4.47 5.48
CA PRO A 59 -12.56 5.43 6.59
C PRO A 59 -12.34 4.81 7.98
N ASP A 60 -12.71 3.54 8.15
CA ASP A 60 -12.62 2.75 9.38
C ASP A 60 -11.41 1.81 9.41
N TRP A 61 -10.38 2.06 8.60
CA TRP A 61 -9.21 1.16 8.45
C TRP A 61 -8.48 0.88 9.76
N LYS A 62 -8.46 1.84 10.70
CA LYS A 62 -7.83 1.70 12.02
C LYS A 62 -8.53 0.63 12.84
N ASP A 63 -9.86 0.69 12.92
CA ASP A 63 -10.69 -0.23 13.69
C ASP A 63 -10.70 -1.63 13.07
N ARG A 64 -10.52 -1.70 11.75
CA ARG A 64 -10.37 -2.96 11.00
C ARG A 64 -9.01 -3.63 11.16
N GLY A 65 -8.11 -3.06 11.97
CA GLY A 65 -6.81 -3.64 12.26
C GLY A 65 -5.84 -3.60 11.08
N ALA A 66 -5.92 -2.58 10.22
CA ALA A 66 -4.90 -2.42 9.18
C ALA A 66 -3.51 -2.34 9.83
N PRO A 67 -2.48 -2.96 9.23
CA PRO A 67 -1.13 -3.04 9.79
C PRO A 67 -0.34 -1.72 9.67
N VAL A 68 -0.98 -0.58 9.95
CA VAL A 68 -0.45 0.78 9.88
C VAL A 68 -0.50 1.39 11.28
N SER A 69 0.53 1.13 12.09
CA SER A 69 0.53 1.44 13.53
C SER A 69 1.68 2.34 13.99
N THR A 70 2.74 2.47 13.20
CA THR A 70 3.95 3.20 13.61
C THR A 70 3.90 4.63 13.08
N GLU A 71 3.40 5.57 13.87
CA GLU A 71 3.39 6.99 13.50
C GLU A 71 4.82 7.57 13.45
N VAL A 72 5.08 8.45 12.48
CA VAL A 72 6.35 9.16 12.36
C VAL A 72 6.44 10.19 13.49
N LYS A 73 7.48 10.07 14.32
CA LYS A 73 7.74 11.02 15.43
C LYS A 73 8.70 12.13 15.04
N GLU A 74 9.71 11.81 14.26
CA GLU A 74 10.79 12.72 13.89
C GLU A 74 11.24 12.48 12.46
N ASP A 75 11.46 13.58 11.74
CA ASP A 75 12.16 13.58 10.46
C ASP A 75 13.62 13.99 10.69
N SER A 76 14.56 13.31 10.05
CA SER A 76 15.98 13.65 10.12
C SER A 76 16.62 13.61 8.74
N PHE A 77 17.20 14.74 8.34
CA PHE A 77 17.89 14.90 7.07
C PHE A 77 19.38 15.05 7.32
N TYR A 78 20.18 14.38 6.50
CA TYR A 78 21.64 14.39 6.60
C TYR A 78 22.27 14.64 5.24
N ILE A 79 23.36 15.41 5.25
CA ILE A 79 24.30 15.49 4.13
C ILE A 79 25.46 14.57 4.46
N LEU A 80 25.73 13.62 3.57
CA LEU A 80 26.79 12.63 3.72
C LEU A 80 28.04 13.07 2.96
N GLY A 81 29.20 12.83 3.55
CA GLY A 81 30.51 13.06 2.94
C GLY A 81 31.52 11.98 3.34
N PRO A 82 32.74 11.97 2.74
CA PRO A 82 33.72 10.91 2.97
C PRO A 82 34.15 10.75 4.44
N HIS A 83 34.06 11.83 5.22
CA HIS A 83 34.48 11.87 6.62
C HIS A 83 33.32 11.83 7.62
N GLY A 84 32.08 11.57 7.16
CA GLY A 84 30.92 11.43 8.04
C GLY A 84 29.67 12.12 7.52
N GLN A 85 28.86 12.65 8.44
CA GLN A 85 27.56 13.23 8.13
C GLN A 85 27.29 14.51 8.93
N VAL A 86 26.53 15.42 8.33
CA VAL A 86 26.05 16.63 8.99
C VAL A 86 24.52 16.62 8.98
N ARG A 87 23.90 16.78 10.16
CA ARG A 87 22.44 16.89 10.30
C ARG A 87 21.99 18.25 9.77
N VAL A 88 21.02 18.24 8.87
CA VAL A 88 20.34 19.46 8.41
C VAL A 88 19.18 19.75 9.36
N PRO A 89 19.04 20.97 9.91
CA PRO A 89 17.87 21.36 10.66
C PRO A 89 16.59 21.20 9.82
N ASN A 90 15.45 20.94 10.44
CA ASN A 90 14.20 20.70 9.70
C ASN A 90 13.50 22.00 9.24
N TRP A 91 13.73 23.14 9.92
CA TRP A 91 13.06 24.41 9.60
C TRP A 91 13.29 24.97 8.19
N PRO A 92 14.45 24.78 7.50
CA PRO A 92 14.61 25.17 6.11
C PRO A 92 14.05 24.14 5.11
N MET A 93 13.56 22.98 5.56
CA MET A 93 13.08 21.94 4.64
C MET A 93 11.71 22.30 4.05
N PRO A 94 11.47 22.04 2.76
CA PRO A 94 10.17 22.26 2.15
C PRO A 94 9.05 21.48 2.86
N PRO A 95 7.81 22.01 2.92
CA PRO A 95 6.70 21.32 3.59
C PRO A 95 6.43 19.89 3.09
N LEU A 96 6.71 19.60 1.82
CA LEU A 96 6.55 18.26 1.23
C LEU A 96 7.44 17.19 1.90
N MET A 97 8.52 17.60 2.56
CA MET A 97 9.44 16.72 3.28
C MET A 97 9.02 16.46 4.73
N SER A 98 7.96 17.12 5.21
CA SER A 98 7.38 16.82 6.53
C SER A 98 6.58 15.53 6.47
N ASN A 99 6.81 14.65 7.44
CA ASN A 99 6.04 13.42 7.61
C ASN A 99 5.16 13.44 8.87
N HIS A 100 4.89 14.62 9.43
CA HIS A 100 3.96 14.75 10.54
C HIS A 100 2.58 14.19 10.18
N GLY A 101 2.02 13.33 11.03
CA GLY A 101 0.74 12.63 10.80
C GLY A 101 0.81 11.45 9.82
N LYS A 102 2.00 11.08 9.32
CA LYS A 102 2.21 9.91 8.45
C LYS A 102 2.70 8.70 9.25
N TYR A 103 2.70 7.53 8.61
CA TYR A 103 3.05 6.27 9.25
C TYR A 103 4.22 5.56 8.54
N ILE A 104 5.14 5.00 9.31
CA ILE A 104 6.21 4.13 8.81
C ILE A 104 5.61 2.76 8.55
N VAL A 105 5.75 2.29 7.31
CA VAL A 105 5.18 1.01 6.88
C VAL A 105 6.18 0.17 6.10
N SER A 106 6.05 -1.15 6.24
CA SER A 106 6.74 -2.11 5.37
C SER A 106 5.73 -2.62 4.35
N MET A 107 5.69 -2.00 3.17
CA MET A 107 4.62 -2.26 2.19
C MET A 107 4.57 -3.72 1.70
N GLY A 108 5.68 -4.46 1.73
CA GLY A 108 5.70 -5.89 1.37
C GLY A 108 5.18 -6.82 2.48
N ARG A 109 5.38 -6.47 3.76
CA ARG A 109 4.92 -7.26 4.92
C ARG A 109 3.57 -6.83 5.47
N GLN A 110 3.25 -5.55 5.35
CA GLN A 110 2.05 -4.90 5.84
C GLN A 110 1.07 -4.69 4.68
N ASN A 111 0.98 -5.68 3.80
CA ASN A 111 -0.27 -5.89 3.11
C ASN A 111 -1.34 -5.87 4.19
N ILE A 112 -2.19 -4.85 4.14
CA ILE A 112 -3.59 -5.07 4.46
C ILE A 112 -3.88 -6.42 3.82
N ASN A 113 -4.20 -7.43 4.64
CA ASN A 113 -4.73 -8.68 4.12
C ASN A 113 -6.04 -8.27 3.46
N TRP A 114 -5.91 -7.78 2.23
CA TRP A 114 -6.95 -7.65 1.25
C TRP A 114 -7.29 -9.08 0.97
N THR A 115 -8.09 -9.66 1.84
CA THR A 115 -8.87 -10.83 1.48
C THR A 115 -9.54 -10.40 0.18
N GLY A 116 -9.05 -10.97 -0.92
CA GLY A 116 -9.67 -10.76 -2.22
C GLY A 116 -11.17 -10.97 -2.01
N PRO A 117 -12.04 -10.10 -2.56
CA PRO A 117 -13.47 -10.27 -2.39
C PRO A 117 -13.80 -11.73 -2.70
N ARG A 118 -14.34 -12.46 -1.71
CA ARG A 118 -14.63 -13.90 -1.86
C ARG A 118 -15.44 -14.08 -3.15
N GLY A 119 -14.85 -14.76 -4.12
CA GLY A 119 -15.41 -14.88 -5.45
C GLY A 119 -14.34 -15.23 -6.48
N GLY A 120 -13.91 -16.49 -6.47
CA GLY A 120 -13.07 -17.07 -7.51
C GLY A 120 -11.99 -17.96 -6.91
N ASP A 121 -12.26 -19.25 -6.82
CA ASP A 121 -11.20 -20.26 -6.79
C ASP A 121 -10.38 -20.05 -8.08
N GLY A 122 -9.26 -19.35 -7.97
CA GLY A 122 -8.32 -19.23 -9.07
C GLY A 122 -7.82 -20.62 -9.47
N PRO A 123 -7.41 -20.83 -10.73
CA PRO A 123 -6.92 -22.12 -11.16
C PRO A 123 -5.70 -22.54 -10.30
N SER A 124 -5.78 -23.73 -9.72
CA SER A 124 -4.63 -24.45 -9.19
C SER A 124 -3.70 -24.75 -10.36
N TYR A 125 -2.44 -24.28 -10.29
CA TYR A 125 -1.38 -24.67 -11.22
C TYR A 125 -0.57 -25.77 -10.55
N PRO A 126 -0.79 -27.06 -10.88
CA PRO A 126 -0.14 -28.15 -10.16
C PRO A 126 1.31 -28.38 -10.60
N ASN A 127 1.79 -27.70 -11.66
CA ASN A 127 3.05 -28.05 -12.33
C ASN A 127 3.84 -26.83 -12.85
N MET A 128 4.12 -25.84 -12.00
CA MET A 128 5.26 -24.92 -12.18
C MET A 128 6.07 -24.87 -10.91
#